data_AF-A0A956CK19-F1
#
_entry.id   AF-A0A956CK19-F1
#
_cell.length_a   1.000
_cell.length_b   1.000
_cell.length_c   1.000
_cell.angle_alpha   90.00
_cell.angle_beta   90.00
_cell.angle_gamma   90.00
#
_symmetry.space_group_name_H-M   'P 1'
#
loop_
_entity.id
_entity.type
_entity.pdbx_description
1 polymer ?
#
loop_
_entity_poly.entity_id
_entity_poly.type
_entity_poly.pdbx_seq_one_letter_code
_entity_poly.pdbx_strand_id
1 'polypeptide(L)'
;MAALFLFDAYEGHVPRAPLVALIPIFGVIAAVFYRVGRPPADAAVVDGLPGFWNAQPGESPYLAPRYTIPAALAVALVGALTLGYPSFEWVAVASLVVLLPSAVRRPGLLLFVVVSAAYLPRLGGYGLWDPWETHYGEVSREILARKDWISLWWAQEYWFWSKPILIFWMEATSMASLGVNFLPDANPENAEWALRLPHYLLSMGAVMSVFALVRRTFSVRAGFLAGLALATIPHFFFLAHQAITDMPFVSTM
;
A
#
# COMPACT_ATOMS: atom_id res chain seq x y z
N MET A 1 -20.01 -20.99 -15.98
CA MET A 1 -19.44 -19.94 -16.86
C MET A 1 -19.32 -18.68 -16.00
N ALA A 2 -18.27 -18.52 -15.20
CA ALA A 2 -16.86 -18.30 -15.54
C ALA A 2 -16.61 -16.89 -16.11
N ALA A 3 -15.85 -16.11 -15.32
CA ALA A 3 -15.15 -14.87 -15.65
C ALA A 3 -15.99 -13.73 -16.25
N LEU A 4 -16.33 -12.78 -15.36
CA LEU A 4 -16.73 -11.41 -15.70
C LEU A 4 -15.50 -10.69 -16.32
N PHE A 5 -15.25 -10.99 -17.60
CA PHE A 5 -14.38 -10.26 -18.52
C PHE A 5 -15.01 -8.87 -18.73
N LEU A 6 -14.74 -7.93 -17.83
CA LEU A 6 -15.23 -6.56 -17.94
C LEU A 6 -14.05 -5.64 -18.25
N PHE A 7 -13.47 -5.86 -19.43
CA PHE A 7 -12.68 -4.91 -20.19
C PHE A 7 -13.49 -4.52 -21.40
N ASP A 8 -14.49 -3.67 -21.17
CA ASP A 8 -15.16 -2.97 -22.25
C ASP A 8 -14.28 -1.77 -22.62
N ALA A 9 -13.30 -2.05 -23.47
CA ALA A 9 -12.55 -1.05 -24.19
C ALA A 9 -13.45 -0.54 -25.33
N TYR A 10 -14.23 0.51 -25.08
CA TYR A 10 -14.69 1.40 -26.14
C TYR A 10 -15.14 2.75 -25.57
N GLU A 11 -15.05 3.76 -26.44
CA GLU A 11 -15.10 5.19 -26.17
C GLU A 11 -16.27 5.68 -25.30
N GLY A 12 -15.92 6.40 -24.23
CA GLY A 12 -16.84 7.28 -23.50
C GLY A 12 -17.23 6.78 -22.12
N HIS A 13 -16.74 7.47 -21.08
CA HIS A 13 -17.11 7.34 -19.66
C HIS A 13 -16.51 6.09 -18.99
N VAL A 14 -15.53 6.19 -18.08
CA VAL A 14 -15.72 6.72 -16.71
C VAL A 14 -14.46 7.47 -16.25
N PRO A 15 -14.54 8.77 -15.86
CA PRO A 15 -13.38 9.55 -15.38
C PRO A 15 -12.72 9.05 -14.08
N ARG A 16 -13.13 7.87 -13.57
CA ARG A 16 -12.82 7.35 -12.23
C ARG A 16 -12.64 5.84 -12.17
N ALA A 17 -12.60 5.13 -13.31
CA ALA A 17 -12.36 3.68 -13.33
C ALA A 17 -11.12 3.23 -12.51
N PRO A 18 -10.00 3.98 -12.47
CA PRO A 18 -8.85 3.64 -11.63
C PRO A 18 -9.17 3.68 -10.12
N LEU A 19 -10.01 4.61 -9.67
CA LEU A 19 -10.44 4.70 -8.27
C LEU A 19 -11.38 3.56 -7.88
N VAL A 20 -12.19 3.08 -8.83
CA VAL A 20 -13.09 1.94 -8.62
C VAL A 20 -12.29 0.63 -8.57
N ALA A 21 -11.19 0.51 -9.31
CA ALA A 21 -10.31 -0.65 -9.29
C ALA A 21 -9.52 -0.82 -7.97
N LEU A 22 -9.30 0.26 -7.22
CA LEU A 22 -8.72 0.18 -5.87
C LEU A 22 -9.65 -0.52 -4.86
N ILE A 23 -10.97 -0.39 -5.02
CA ILE A 23 -11.97 -0.98 -4.10
C ILE A 23 -11.85 -2.51 -4.03
N PRO A 24 -11.80 -3.29 -5.13
CA PRO A 24 -11.61 -4.74 -5.06
C PRO A 24 -10.22 -5.12 -4.53
N ILE A 25 -9.16 -4.34 -4.80
CA ILE A 25 -7.82 -4.60 -4.24
C ILE A 25 -7.85 -4.46 -2.71
N PHE A 26 -8.36 -3.35 -2.18
CA PHE A 26 -8.55 -3.17 -0.73
C PHE A 26 -9.55 -4.18 -0.15
N GLY A 27 -10.57 -4.58 -0.91
CA GLY A 27 -11.55 -5.60 -0.54
C GLY A 27 -10.94 -6.99 -0.40
N VAL A 28 -10.04 -7.39 -1.31
CA VAL A 28 -9.29 -8.65 -1.23
C VAL A 28 -8.33 -8.63 -0.06
N ILE A 29 -7.58 -7.54 0.13
CA ILE A 29 -6.71 -7.34 1.28
C ILE A 29 -7.52 -7.45 2.58
N ALA A 30 -8.66 -6.76 2.68
CA ALA A 30 -9.56 -6.82 3.83
C ALA A 30 -10.16 -8.22 4.03
N ALA A 31 -10.49 -8.95 2.96
CA ALA A 31 -11.02 -10.31 3.04
C ALA A 31 -9.98 -11.33 3.50
N VAL A 32 -8.72 -11.18 3.07
CA VAL A 32 -7.58 -11.95 3.58
C VAL A 32 -7.39 -11.65 5.06
N PHE A 33 -7.38 -10.37 5.47
CA PHE A 33 -7.32 -10.00 6.90
C PHE A 33 -8.52 -10.50 7.70
N TYR A 34 -9.73 -10.53 7.14
CA TYR A 34 -10.93 -11.04 7.80
C TYR A 34 -10.86 -12.56 8.01
N ARG A 35 -10.42 -13.32 7.00
CA ARG A 35 -10.27 -14.78 7.10
C ARG A 35 -9.09 -15.18 7.98
N VAL A 36 -7.94 -14.53 7.81
CA VAL A 36 -6.76 -14.65 8.69
C VAL A 36 -7.02 -13.99 10.06
N GLY A 37 -8.17 -13.33 10.27
CA GLY A 37 -8.57 -12.72 11.53
C GLY A 37 -9.57 -13.52 12.38
N ARG A 38 -10.28 -14.53 11.83
CA ARG A 38 -11.27 -15.32 12.59
C ARG A 38 -10.62 -16.22 13.65
N PRO A 39 -10.81 -16.00 14.96
CA PRO A 39 -10.25 -16.87 15.99
C PRO A 39 -10.64 -18.35 15.77
N PRO A 40 -9.81 -19.32 16.22
CA PRO A 40 -10.25 -20.70 16.42
C PRO A 40 -11.59 -20.72 17.18
N ALA A 41 -12.49 -21.65 16.87
CA ALA A 41 -13.84 -21.71 17.46
C ALA A 41 -13.83 -21.84 19.01
N ASP A 42 -12.68 -22.21 19.56
CA ASP A 42 -12.32 -22.49 20.93
C ASP A 42 -11.48 -21.39 21.60
N ALA A 43 -11.07 -20.34 20.86
CA ALA A 43 -10.43 -19.19 21.47
C ALA A 43 -11.51 -18.34 22.17
N ALA A 44 -11.55 -18.44 23.50
CA ALA A 44 -12.41 -17.62 24.34
C ALA A 44 -12.31 -16.14 23.89
N VAL A 45 -13.42 -15.61 23.38
CA VAL A 45 -13.61 -14.17 23.29
C VAL A 45 -13.50 -13.69 24.74
N VAL A 46 -12.43 -12.97 25.06
CA VAL A 46 -12.35 -12.29 26.34
C VAL A 46 -13.39 -11.18 26.30
N ASP A 47 -14.61 -11.52 26.69
CA ASP A 47 -15.71 -10.58 26.85
C ASP A 47 -15.27 -9.49 27.83
N GLY A 48 -15.27 -8.23 27.36
CA GLY A 48 -15.06 -7.05 28.21
C GLY A 48 -13.89 -6.14 27.83
N LEU A 49 -12.99 -6.53 26.92
CA LEU A 49 -11.96 -5.59 26.43
C LEU A 49 -12.51 -4.72 25.29
N PRO A 50 -12.31 -3.39 25.33
CA PRO A 50 -12.67 -2.51 24.22
C PRO A 50 -12.03 -2.99 22.92
N GLY A 51 -12.83 -3.15 21.86
CA GLY A 51 -12.32 -3.54 20.53
C GLY A 51 -11.28 -2.55 19.98
N PHE A 52 -10.57 -2.93 18.92
CA PHE A 52 -9.49 -2.14 18.31
C PHE A 52 -9.79 -0.63 18.18
N TRP A 53 -11.00 -0.30 17.72
CA TRP A 53 -11.44 1.08 17.46
C TRP A 53 -11.71 1.92 18.70
N ASN A 54 -11.99 1.28 19.84
CA ASN A 54 -12.44 1.93 21.06
C ASN A 54 -11.30 2.16 22.04
N ALA A 55 -11.48 3.13 22.94
CA ALA A 55 -10.49 3.46 23.97
C ALA A 55 -10.31 2.30 24.95
N GLN A 56 -9.05 1.97 25.24
CA GLN A 56 -8.67 0.98 26.27
C GLN A 56 -8.84 1.56 27.69
N PRO A 57 -8.88 0.74 28.75
CA PRO A 57 -8.91 1.23 30.12
C PRO A 57 -7.75 2.20 30.41
N GLY A 58 -8.05 3.39 30.90
CA GLY A 58 -7.06 4.46 31.14
C GLY A 58 -6.62 5.25 29.89
N GLU A 59 -7.21 4.99 28.72
CA GLU A 59 -7.01 5.79 27.51
C GLU A 59 -8.11 6.85 27.37
N SER A 60 -7.72 8.09 27.05
CA SER A 60 -8.68 9.13 26.69
C SER A 60 -9.45 8.71 25.42
N PRO A 61 -10.78 8.87 25.37
CA PRO A 61 -11.59 8.53 24.20
C PRO A 61 -11.09 9.13 22.89
N TYR A 62 -10.53 10.35 22.95
CA TYR A 62 -10.01 11.10 21.79
C TYR A 62 -8.69 10.57 21.25
N LEU A 63 -7.97 9.75 22.03
CA LEU A 63 -6.72 9.12 21.63
C LEU A 63 -6.94 7.72 21.07
N ALA A 64 -8.18 7.26 20.92
CA ALA A 64 -8.49 5.97 20.31
C ALA A 64 -8.40 6.01 18.77
N PRO A 65 -8.17 4.86 18.09
CA PRO A 65 -8.04 4.79 16.64
C PRO A 65 -9.20 5.36 15.86
N ARG A 66 -10.43 5.30 16.41
CA ARG A 66 -11.60 5.94 15.81
C ARG A 66 -11.44 7.44 15.53
N TYR A 67 -10.52 8.11 16.21
CA TYR A 67 -10.19 9.52 15.97
C TYR A 67 -8.79 9.70 15.38
N THR A 68 -7.79 8.97 15.88
CA THR A 68 -6.41 9.15 15.39
C THR A 68 -6.25 8.71 13.94
N ILE A 69 -6.96 7.65 13.50
CA ILE A 69 -6.88 7.17 12.10
C ILE A 69 -7.50 8.20 11.14
N PRO A 70 -8.75 8.67 11.33
CA PRO A 70 -9.29 9.73 10.49
C PRO A 70 -8.45 11.01 10.52
N ALA A 71 -7.92 11.40 11.68
CA ALA A 71 -7.05 12.57 11.79
C ALA A 71 -5.74 12.40 11.00
N ALA A 72 -5.09 11.24 11.09
CA ALA A 72 -3.87 10.94 10.34
C ALA A 72 -4.11 10.93 8.82
N LEU A 73 -5.25 10.36 8.38
CA LEU A 73 -5.69 10.39 6.98
C LEU A 73 -6.00 11.81 6.50
N ALA A 74 -6.63 12.63 7.34
CA ALA A 74 -6.88 14.03 7.03
C ALA A 74 -5.57 14.82 6.88
N VAL A 75 -4.59 14.60 7.76
CA VAL A 75 -3.24 15.19 7.62
C VAL A 75 -2.59 14.74 6.32
N ALA A 76 -2.68 13.45 5.98
CA ALA A 76 -2.09 12.90 4.76
C ALA A 76 -2.73 13.54 3.52
N LEU A 77 -4.07 13.58 3.47
CA LEU A 77 -4.83 14.09 2.35
C LEU A 77 -4.65 15.61 2.18
N VAL A 78 -4.82 16.38 3.25
CA VAL A 78 -4.67 17.85 3.21
C VAL A 78 -3.23 18.21 2.87
N GLY A 79 -2.25 17.56 3.51
CA GLY A 79 -0.84 17.76 3.22
C GLY A 79 -0.51 17.46 1.76
N ALA A 80 -0.99 16.34 1.23
CA ALA A 80 -0.75 15.95 -0.16
C ALA A 80 -1.38 16.94 -1.16
N LEU A 81 -2.57 17.48 -0.86
CA LEU A 81 -3.28 18.42 -1.72
C LEU A 81 -2.75 19.86 -1.66
N THR A 82 -2.05 20.25 -0.59
CA THR A 82 -1.71 21.67 -0.33
C THR A 82 -0.22 21.96 -0.34
N LEU A 83 0.64 21.03 0.09
CA LEU A 83 2.07 21.27 0.29
C LEU A 83 2.95 20.76 -0.86
N GLY A 84 2.34 20.09 -1.84
CA GLY A 84 3.02 19.50 -2.98
C GLY A 84 3.96 18.35 -2.62
N TYR A 85 4.54 17.76 -3.66
CA TYR A 85 5.42 16.60 -3.57
C TYR A 85 6.67 16.76 -2.68
N PRO A 86 7.39 17.91 -2.68
CA PRO A 86 8.59 18.08 -1.84
C PRO A 86 8.30 17.89 -0.35
N SER A 87 7.04 18.05 0.06
CA SER A 87 6.61 17.91 1.45
C SER A 87 6.08 16.52 1.78
N PHE A 88 5.99 15.58 0.83
CA PHE A 88 5.36 14.26 1.04
C PHE A 88 6.04 13.45 2.14
N GLU A 89 7.36 13.49 2.24
CA GLU A 89 8.10 12.84 3.33
C GLU A 89 7.65 13.36 4.72
N TRP A 90 7.51 14.68 4.86
CA TRP A 90 7.10 15.33 6.09
C TRP A 90 5.63 15.13 6.39
N VAL A 91 4.77 15.12 5.36
CA VAL A 91 3.35 14.82 5.47
C VAL A 91 3.17 13.37 5.95
N ALA A 92 3.92 12.41 5.40
CA ALA A 92 3.89 11.03 5.85
C ALA A 92 4.32 10.91 7.32
N VAL A 93 5.43 11.56 7.71
CA VAL A 93 5.88 11.58 9.12
C VAL A 93 4.82 12.21 10.03
N ALA A 94 4.25 13.35 9.67
CA ALA A 94 3.21 14.03 10.45
C ALA A 94 1.97 13.14 10.64
N SER A 95 1.51 12.47 9.58
CA SER A 95 0.41 11.49 9.67
C SER A 95 0.73 10.34 10.62
N LEU A 96 1.96 9.82 10.60
CA LEU A 96 2.38 8.74 11.50
C LEU A 96 2.47 9.21 12.97
N VAL A 97 2.92 10.45 13.20
CA VAL A 97 2.97 11.06 14.55
C VAL A 97 1.57 11.16 15.16
N VAL A 98 0.55 11.51 14.37
CA VAL A 98 -0.85 11.56 14.82
C VAL A 98 -1.35 10.19 15.30
N LEU A 99 -0.80 9.08 14.77
CA LEU A 99 -1.16 7.73 15.19
C LEU A 99 -0.49 7.29 16.49
N LEU A 100 0.62 7.91 16.91
CA LEU A 100 1.42 7.45 18.06
C LEU A 100 0.61 7.24 19.36
N PRO A 101 -0.30 8.15 19.78
CA PRO A 101 -1.04 7.99 21.03
C PRO A 101 -1.89 6.71 21.09
N SER A 102 -2.47 6.30 19.95
CA SER A 102 -3.26 5.08 19.85
C SER A 102 -2.41 3.85 19.54
N ALA A 103 -1.30 4.04 18.83
CA ALA A 103 -0.37 3.01 18.41
C ALA A 103 0.35 2.36 19.61
N VAL A 104 0.85 3.16 20.56
CA VAL A 104 1.60 2.64 21.74
C VAL A 104 0.79 1.66 22.59
N ARG A 105 -0.55 1.72 22.52
CA ARG A 105 -1.45 0.79 23.22
C ARG A 105 -1.89 -0.41 22.38
N ARG A 106 -1.56 -0.44 21.08
CA ARG A 106 -2.04 -1.43 20.12
C ARG A 106 -0.86 -1.95 19.30
N PRO A 107 -0.29 -3.12 19.66
CA PRO A 107 0.94 -3.61 19.04
C PRO A 107 0.89 -3.72 17.51
N GLY A 108 -0.26 -4.08 16.93
CA GLY A 108 -0.40 -4.10 15.46
C GLY A 108 -0.34 -2.70 14.82
N LEU A 109 -0.94 -1.69 15.45
CA LEU A 109 -0.86 -0.30 14.96
C LEU A 109 0.53 0.28 15.22
N LEU A 110 1.18 -0.06 16.33
CA LEU A 110 2.59 0.29 16.57
C LEU A 110 3.50 -0.29 15.50
N LEU A 111 3.33 -1.57 15.14
CA LEU A 111 4.10 -2.21 14.09
C LEU A 111 3.92 -1.48 12.76
N PHE A 112 2.66 -1.19 12.38
CA PHE A 112 2.37 -0.39 11.20
C PHE A 112 3.12 0.96 11.24
N VAL A 113 3.02 1.70 12.34
CA VAL A 113 3.67 3.03 12.47
C VAL A 113 5.19 2.92 12.37
N VAL A 114 5.81 1.97 13.06
CA VAL A 114 7.28 1.79 13.06
C VAL A 114 7.78 1.42 11.67
N VAL A 115 7.14 0.46 10.99
CA VAL A 115 7.56 0.05 9.65
C VAL A 115 7.29 1.16 8.64
N SER A 116 6.13 1.83 8.72
CA SER A 116 5.83 2.99 7.87
C SER A 116 6.84 4.11 8.05
N ALA A 117 7.26 4.40 9.29
CA ALA A 117 8.24 5.45 9.58
C ALA A 117 9.62 5.12 9.00
N ALA A 118 9.97 3.84 8.90
CA ALA A 118 11.22 3.40 8.29
C ALA A 118 11.18 3.42 6.75
N TYR A 119 10.01 3.15 6.14
CA TYR A 119 9.88 2.93 4.69
C TYR A 119 9.36 4.16 3.94
N LEU A 120 8.26 4.78 4.38
CA LEU A 120 7.56 5.82 3.63
C LEU A 120 8.39 7.09 3.36
N PRO A 121 9.11 7.68 4.34
CA PRO A 121 9.72 8.99 4.12
C PRO A 121 10.74 9.00 2.98
N ARG A 122 11.43 7.89 2.72
CA ARG A 122 12.48 7.80 1.69
C ARG A 122 12.05 7.09 0.42
N LEU A 123 10.76 6.74 0.28
CA LEU A 123 10.30 5.86 -0.78
C LEU A 123 10.62 6.38 -2.19
N GLY A 124 10.55 7.69 -2.41
CA GLY A 124 11.00 8.35 -3.65
C GLY A 124 12.14 9.35 -3.45
N GLY A 125 12.93 9.21 -2.38
CA GLY A 125 14.05 10.12 -2.08
C GLY A 125 15.30 9.88 -2.93
N TYR A 126 15.26 8.89 -3.83
CA TYR A 126 16.33 8.50 -4.74
C TYR A 126 15.72 7.98 -6.04
N GLY A 127 16.45 8.13 -7.15
CA GLY A 127 16.00 7.73 -8.48
C GLY A 127 15.70 6.23 -8.60
N LEU A 128 15.08 5.84 -9.71
CA LEU A 128 14.90 4.44 -10.07
C LEU A 128 16.27 3.78 -10.27
N TRP A 129 16.73 2.99 -9.29
CA TRP A 129 18.08 2.43 -9.31
C TRP A 129 18.12 1.07 -9.99
N ASP A 130 17.00 0.35 -9.96
CA ASP A 130 16.92 -0.98 -10.51
C ASP A 130 16.53 -0.85 -11.99
N PRO A 131 17.23 -1.53 -12.90
CA PRO A 131 16.97 -1.41 -14.34
C PRO A 131 15.54 -1.82 -14.72
N TRP A 132 14.87 -2.62 -13.90
CA TRP A 132 13.50 -3.03 -14.14
C TRP A 132 12.47 -1.99 -13.69
N GLU A 133 12.80 -1.12 -12.74
CA GLU A 133 11.87 -0.07 -12.28
C GLU A 133 11.53 0.91 -13.41
N THR A 134 12.54 1.32 -14.17
CA THR A 134 12.33 2.21 -15.33
C THR A 134 11.58 1.50 -16.44
N HIS A 135 11.87 0.20 -16.66
CA HIS A 135 11.21 -0.61 -17.67
C HIS A 135 9.72 -0.77 -17.35
N TYR A 136 9.38 -1.24 -16.15
CA TYR A 136 8.00 -1.47 -15.75
C TYR A 136 7.24 -0.16 -15.58
N GLY A 137 7.90 0.85 -15.01
CA GLY A 137 7.30 2.18 -14.89
C GLY A 137 6.97 2.80 -16.25
N GLU A 138 7.80 2.61 -17.27
CA GLU A 138 7.48 3.05 -18.64
C GLU A 138 6.29 2.28 -19.23
N VAL A 139 6.21 0.96 -19.02
CA VAL A 139 5.05 0.17 -19.44
C VAL A 139 3.77 0.67 -18.78
N SER A 140 3.83 0.99 -17.47
CA SER A 140 2.71 1.57 -16.73
C SER A 140 2.33 2.98 -17.18
N ARG A 141 3.32 3.80 -17.55
CA ARG A 141 3.08 5.12 -18.13
C ARG A 141 2.39 5.00 -19.49
N GLU A 142 2.81 4.05 -20.33
CA GLU A 142 2.21 3.78 -21.64
C GLU A 142 0.75 3.32 -21.53
N ILE A 143 0.38 2.54 -20.51
CA ILE A 143 -1.03 2.22 -20.21
C ILE A 143 -1.86 3.51 -20.10
N LEU A 144 -1.36 4.52 -19.38
CA LEU A 144 -2.06 5.78 -19.18
C LEU A 144 -2.05 6.66 -20.43
N ALA A 145 -0.89 6.79 -21.07
CA ALA A 145 -0.71 7.63 -22.26
C ALA A 145 -1.55 7.13 -23.44
N ARG A 146 -1.62 5.81 -23.64
CA ARG A 146 -2.41 5.18 -24.70
C ARG A 146 -3.88 4.96 -24.32
N LYS A 147 -4.19 4.98 -23.04
CA LYS A 147 -5.49 4.53 -22.49
C LYS A 147 -5.78 3.05 -22.84
N ASP A 148 -4.73 2.25 -23.02
CA ASP A 148 -4.82 0.81 -23.29
C ASP A 148 -4.39 0.04 -22.02
N TRP A 149 -5.38 -0.51 -21.31
CA TRP A 149 -5.17 -1.24 -20.06
C TRP A 149 -4.98 -2.75 -20.25
N ILE A 150 -4.94 -3.22 -21.50
CA ILE A 150 -4.82 -4.65 -21.82
C ILE A 150 -3.52 -4.93 -22.55
N SER A 151 -3.25 -4.22 -23.63
CA SER A 151 -2.03 -4.42 -24.41
C SER A 151 -0.90 -3.64 -23.78
N LEU A 152 0.13 -4.36 -23.37
CA LEU A 152 1.30 -3.78 -22.74
C LEU A 152 2.31 -3.37 -23.81
N TRP A 153 2.80 -2.14 -23.70
CA TRP A 153 3.75 -1.54 -24.63
C TRP A 153 4.98 -1.07 -23.89
N TRP A 154 6.14 -1.18 -24.52
CA TRP A 154 7.39 -0.65 -24.01
C TRP A 154 8.08 0.21 -25.08
N ALA A 155 8.61 1.36 -24.64
CA ALA A 155 9.37 2.29 -25.46
C ALA A 155 8.68 2.61 -26.81
N GLN A 156 7.36 2.83 -26.75
CA GLN A 156 6.50 3.22 -27.88
C GLN A 156 6.38 2.24 -29.06
N GLU A 157 7.29 1.29 -29.18
CA GLU A 157 7.53 0.50 -30.41
C GLU A 157 7.23 -0.99 -30.24
N TYR A 158 7.41 -1.53 -29.04
CA TYR A 158 7.37 -2.99 -28.82
C TYR A 158 6.28 -3.42 -27.84
N TRP A 159 5.72 -4.60 -28.12
CA TRP A 159 4.79 -5.24 -27.21
C TRP A 159 5.55 -5.83 -26.02
N PHE A 160 5.00 -5.76 -24.82
CA PHE A 160 5.63 -6.26 -23.60
C PHE A 160 4.81 -7.37 -22.93
N TRP A 161 5.19 -8.64 -23.09
CA TRP A 161 4.43 -9.79 -22.54
C TRP A 161 5.19 -10.62 -21.50
N SER A 162 6.29 -10.08 -20.96
CA SER A 162 7.16 -10.85 -20.07
C SER A 162 6.55 -11.10 -18.69
N LYS A 163 5.76 -10.15 -18.16
CA LYS A 163 5.27 -10.17 -16.78
C LYS A 163 3.74 -10.12 -16.69
N PRO A 164 3.14 -10.64 -15.60
CA PRO A 164 1.71 -10.53 -15.37
C PRO A 164 1.25 -9.06 -15.26
N ILE A 165 0.01 -8.79 -15.67
CA ILE A 165 -0.50 -7.42 -15.81
C ILE A 165 -0.67 -6.65 -14.49
N LEU A 166 -0.72 -7.35 -13.36
CA LEU A 166 -1.04 -6.76 -12.05
C LEU A 166 -0.07 -5.64 -11.63
N ILE A 167 1.25 -5.84 -11.82
CA ILE A 167 2.25 -4.81 -11.49
C ILE A 167 1.98 -3.52 -12.27
N PHE A 168 1.65 -3.66 -13.56
CA PHE A 168 1.47 -2.49 -14.40
C PHE A 168 0.20 -1.73 -14.05
N TRP A 169 -0.88 -2.43 -13.72
CA TRP A 169 -2.12 -1.82 -13.26
C TRP A 169 -1.96 -1.08 -11.94
N MET A 170 -1.26 -1.65 -10.96
CA MET A 170 -1.08 -0.99 -9.67
C MET A 170 -0.19 0.26 -9.79
N GLU A 171 0.89 0.19 -10.57
CA GLU A 171 1.77 1.32 -10.86
C GLU A 171 1.06 2.42 -11.66
N ALA A 172 0.35 2.07 -12.73
CA ALA A 172 -0.41 3.02 -13.55
C ALA A 172 -1.52 3.69 -12.74
N THR A 173 -2.24 2.93 -11.90
CA THR A 173 -3.27 3.48 -11.01
C THR A 173 -2.66 4.44 -9.99
N SER A 174 -1.52 4.08 -9.42
CA SER A 174 -0.79 4.93 -8.47
C SER A 174 -0.36 6.25 -9.13
N MET A 175 0.31 6.20 -10.28
CA MET A 175 0.68 7.40 -11.06
C MET A 175 -0.53 8.30 -11.35
N ALA A 176 -1.62 7.73 -11.86
CA ALA A 176 -2.82 8.49 -12.19
C ALA A 176 -3.44 9.14 -10.94
N SER A 177 -3.51 8.42 -9.82
CA SER A 177 -4.09 8.92 -8.57
C SER A 177 -3.27 10.00 -7.89
N LEU A 178 -1.95 9.95 -8.03
CA LEU A 178 -1.03 10.96 -7.48
C LEU A 178 -0.81 12.13 -8.46
N GLY A 179 -1.41 12.08 -9.66
CA GLY A 179 -1.33 13.17 -10.63
C GLY A 179 0.05 13.30 -11.28
N VAL A 180 0.79 12.19 -11.41
CA VAL A 180 2.05 12.16 -12.17
C VAL A 180 1.77 12.51 -13.62
N ASN A 181 2.57 13.39 -14.22
CA ASN A 181 2.42 13.73 -15.64
C ASN A 181 2.98 12.60 -16.51
N PHE A 182 2.09 11.73 -17.00
CA PHE A 182 2.43 10.54 -17.76
C PHE A 182 2.52 10.77 -19.29
N LEU A 183 2.43 12.01 -19.78
CA LEU A 183 2.58 12.27 -21.22
C LEU A 183 4.04 12.07 -21.68
N PRO A 184 4.27 11.69 -22.94
CA PRO A 184 5.62 11.70 -23.52
C PRO A 184 6.29 13.07 -23.31
N ASP A 185 7.60 13.06 -23.06
CA ASP A 185 8.44 14.26 -22.84
C ASP A 185 8.04 15.16 -21.65
N ALA A 186 7.11 14.71 -20.80
CA ALA A 186 6.66 15.46 -19.63
C ALA A 186 7.72 15.61 -18.52
N ASN A 187 8.77 14.77 -18.56
CA ASN A 187 9.77 14.62 -17.50
C ASN A 187 9.13 14.61 -16.09
N PRO A 188 8.31 13.59 -15.78
CA PRO A 188 7.51 13.58 -14.55
C PRO A 188 8.40 13.68 -13.31
N GLU A 189 8.12 14.68 -12.48
CA GLU A 189 8.70 14.75 -11.15
C GLU A 189 8.06 13.65 -10.27
N ASN A 190 8.89 13.01 -9.43
CA ASN A 190 8.45 12.10 -8.35
C ASN A 190 7.78 10.80 -8.80
N ALA A 191 8.05 10.35 -10.04
CA ALA A 191 7.55 9.06 -10.53
C ALA A 191 7.96 7.90 -9.62
N GLU A 192 9.11 8.03 -8.95
CA GLU A 192 9.65 7.07 -7.98
C GLU A 192 8.68 6.79 -6.84
N TRP A 193 8.12 7.85 -6.23
CA TRP A 193 7.19 7.72 -5.11
C TRP A 193 5.91 7.02 -5.58
N ALA A 194 5.41 7.40 -6.75
CA ALA A 194 4.20 6.82 -7.32
C ALA A 194 4.37 5.34 -7.68
N LEU A 195 5.50 4.97 -8.27
CA LEU A 195 5.79 3.59 -8.65
C LEU A 195 5.98 2.67 -7.44
N ARG A 196 6.67 3.15 -6.40
CA ARG A 196 7.00 2.34 -5.22
C ARG A 196 5.90 2.31 -4.16
N LEU A 197 5.00 3.29 -4.12
CA LEU A 197 3.87 3.31 -3.16
C LEU A 197 3.05 2.01 -3.14
N PRO A 198 2.58 1.45 -4.28
CA PRO A 198 1.82 0.20 -4.24
C PRO A 198 2.68 -0.99 -3.76
N HIS A 199 3.98 -1.01 -4.04
CA HIS A 199 4.92 -2.04 -3.55
C HIS A 199 5.09 -1.96 -2.03
N TYR A 200 5.23 -0.76 -1.49
CA TYR A 200 5.20 -0.50 -0.06
C TYR A 200 3.90 -1.02 0.58
N LEU A 201 2.73 -0.70 0.00
CA LEU A 201 1.43 -1.13 0.55
C LEU A 201 1.31 -2.66 0.61
N LEU A 202 1.77 -3.35 -0.43
CA LEU A 202 1.83 -4.81 -0.47
C LEU A 202 2.79 -5.38 0.58
N SER A 203 3.98 -4.79 0.73
CA SER A 203 4.94 -5.19 1.77
C SER A 203 4.36 -5.02 3.18
N MET A 204 3.64 -3.92 3.43
CA MET A 204 2.95 -3.69 4.68
C MET A 204 1.83 -4.70 4.90
N GLY A 205 1.08 -5.05 3.85
CA GLY A 205 0.09 -6.12 3.86
C GLY A 205 0.68 -7.45 4.32
N ALA A 206 1.86 -7.82 3.78
CA ALA A 206 2.58 -9.04 4.16
C ALA A 206 3.04 -8.99 5.63
N VAL A 207 3.66 -7.90 6.07
CA VAL A 207 4.09 -7.71 7.48
C VAL A 207 2.92 -7.85 8.45
N MET A 208 1.80 -7.19 8.14
CA MET A 208 0.60 -7.24 8.97
C MET A 208 -0.07 -8.62 8.95
N SER A 209 0.04 -9.36 7.84
CA SER A 209 -0.44 -10.74 7.73
C SER A 209 0.39 -11.70 8.59
N VAL A 210 1.72 -11.55 8.57
CA VAL A 210 2.62 -12.30 9.48
C VAL A 210 2.32 -11.98 10.93
N PHE A 211 2.16 -10.70 11.28
CA PHE A 211 1.72 -10.30 12.63
C PHE A 211 0.41 -10.98 13.02
N ALA A 212 -0.61 -10.94 12.14
CA ALA A 212 -1.93 -11.51 12.38
C ALA A 212 -1.88 -13.04 12.55
N LEU A 213 -1.08 -13.74 11.75
CA LEU A 213 -0.92 -15.19 11.84
C LEU A 213 -0.18 -15.59 13.12
N VAL A 214 1.00 -15.02 13.36
CA VAL A 214 1.86 -15.40 14.50
C VAL A 214 1.21 -15.01 15.83
N ARG A 215 0.52 -13.86 15.90
CA ARG A 215 -0.19 -13.48 17.13
C ARG A 215 -1.30 -14.45 17.52
N ARG A 216 -1.91 -15.10 16.52
CA ARG A 216 -3.01 -16.05 16.72
C ARG A 216 -2.50 -17.40 17.20
N THR A 217 -1.34 -17.83 16.70
CA THR A 217 -0.77 -19.14 17.02
C THR A 217 0.05 -19.11 18.31
N PHE A 218 0.74 -18.00 18.60
CA PHE A 218 1.69 -17.92 19.71
C PHE A 218 1.31 -16.84 20.73
N SER A 219 1.54 -15.57 20.40
CA SER A 219 1.20 -14.43 21.28
C SER A 219 1.33 -13.11 20.53
N VAL A 220 0.70 -12.04 21.05
CA VAL A 220 0.82 -10.68 20.50
C VAL A 220 2.28 -10.22 20.43
N ARG A 221 3.09 -10.54 21.45
CA ARG A 221 4.53 -10.21 21.46
C ARG A 221 5.28 -10.96 20.37
N ALA A 222 5.03 -12.26 20.21
CA ALA A 222 5.63 -13.05 19.15
C ALA A 222 5.25 -12.52 17.76
N GLY A 223 3.97 -12.15 17.56
CA GLY A 223 3.52 -11.56 16.31
C GLY A 223 4.18 -10.23 15.99
N PHE A 224 4.32 -9.36 16.99
CA PHE A 224 5.01 -8.08 16.82
C PHE A 224 6.48 -8.29 16.43
N LEU A 225 7.19 -9.16 17.14
CA LEU A 225 8.60 -9.46 16.85
C LEU A 225 8.78 -10.13 15.50
N ALA A 226 7.89 -11.03 15.09
CA ALA A 226 7.94 -11.67 13.78
C ALA A 226 7.73 -10.67 12.63
N GLY A 227 6.74 -9.78 12.76
CA GLY A 227 6.51 -8.72 11.77
C GLY A 227 7.69 -7.74 11.69
N LEU A 228 8.26 -7.36 12.84
CA LEU A 228 9.45 -6.49 12.89
C LEU A 228 10.68 -7.18 12.30
N ALA A 229 10.87 -8.47 12.59
CA ALA A 229 11.95 -9.26 12.00
C ALA A 229 11.82 -9.30 10.47
N LEU A 230 10.63 -9.61 9.93
CA LEU A 230 10.39 -9.59 8.48
C LEU A 230 10.70 -8.21 7.87
N ALA A 231 10.18 -7.14 8.46
CA ALA A 231 10.39 -5.77 7.98
C ALA A 231 11.84 -5.28 8.11
N THR A 232 12.69 -5.95 8.89
CA THR A 232 14.10 -5.57 9.06
C THR A 232 15.06 -6.49 8.32
N ILE A 233 14.57 -7.55 7.66
CA ILE A 233 15.38 -8.36 6.75
C ILE A 233 15.81 -7.47 5.58
N PRO A 234 17.13 -7.33 5.30
CA PRO A 234 17.62 -6.42 4.26
C PRO A 234 16.98 -6.66 2.89
N HIS A 235 16.81 -7.92 2.49
CA HIS A 235 16.21 -8.26 1.20
C HIS A 235 14.74 -7.82 1.12
N PHE A 236 13.94 -8.04 2.17
CA PHE A 236 12.55 -7.61 2.21
C PHE A 236 12.43 -6.08 2.19
N PHE A 237 13.33 -5.38 2.89
CA PHE A 237 13.44 -3.93 2.83
C PHE A 237 13.69 -3.45 1.39
N PHE A 238 14.66 -4.04 0.68
CA PHE A 238 14.94 -3.68 -0.71
C PHE A 238 13.74 -3.92 -1.63
N LEU A 239 13.10 -5.09 -1.53
CA LEU A 239 11.93 -5.40 -2.35
C LEU A 239 10.76 -4.43 -2.10
N ALA A 240 10.60 -3.92 -0.86
CA ALA A 240 9.57 -2.93 -0.55
C ALA A 240 9.85 -1.54 -1.17
N HIS A 241 11.07 -1.34 -1.65
CA HIS A 241 11.62 -0.10 -2.17
C HIS A 241 11.98 -0.19 -3.67
N GLN A 242 11.57 -1.27 -4.33
CA GLN A 242 11.74 -1.51 -5.76
C GLN A 242 10.37 -1.69 -6.42
N ALA A 243 10.13 -0.95 -7.50
CA ALA A 243 8.98 -1.14 -8.36
C ALA A 243 9.20 -2.33 -9.33
N ILE A 244 9.20 -3.55 -8.78
CA ILE A 244 9.45 -4.80 -9.50
C ILE A 244 8.45 -5.90 -9.12
N THR A 245 8.38 -6.95 -9.95
CA THR A 245 7.37 -8.02 -9.85
C THR A 245 7.40 -8.82 -8.56
N ASP A 246 8.51 -8.79 -7.85
CA ASP A 246 8.80 -9.60 -6.69
C ASP A 246 7.87 -9.30 -5.53
N MET A 247 7.59 -8.02 -5.21
CA MET A 247 6.72 -7.69 -4.08
C MET A 247 5.25 -8.09 -4.32
N PRO A 248 4.63 -7.82 -5.50
CA PRO A 248 3.33 -8.39 -5.86
C PRO A 248 3.27 -9.92 -5.76
N PHE A 249 4.34 -10.61 -6.14
CA PHE A 249 4.40 -12.06 -6.05
C PHE A 249 4.53 -12.55 -4.59
N VAL A 250 5.55 -12.11 -3.87
CA VAL A 250 5.90 -12.59 -2.52
C VAL A 250 4.83 -12.22 -1.49
N SER A 251 4.20 -11.06 -1.61
CA SER A 251 3.20 -10.60 -0.62
C SER A 251 1.83 -11.27 -0.77
N THR A 252 1.55 -11.89 -1.92
CA THR A 252 0.24 -12.48 -2.23
C THR A 252 0.20 -14.01 -2.15
N MET A 253 1.35 -14.65 -1.90
CA MET A 253 1.47 -16.09 -1.61
C MET A 253 1.29 -16.40 -0.12
#